data_AF-A0A2V8QNY3-F1
#
_entry.id   AF-A0A2V8QNY3-F1
#
_cell.length_a   1.000
_cell.length_b   1.000
_cell.length_c   1.000
_cell.angle_alpha   90.00
_cell.angle_beta   90.00
_cell.angle_gamma   90.00
#
_symmetry.space_group_name_H-M   'P 1'
#
loop_
_entity.id
_entity.type
_entity.pdbx_description
1 polymer ?
#
loop_
_entity_poly.entity_id
_entity_poly.type
_entity_poly.pdbx_seq_one_letter_code
_entity_poly.pdbx_strand_id
1 'polypeptide(L)'
;MRANSTRAIKMEMRFSLLVLSILAVILFPIGAGARKLKFTTCGKPLPLQLRPFTHRPQRIDYLCGNTGCFKNAANDKQNAQKNNFCASLNPITQVTLKTFSDLNDATNNEPSIPKGEPPPSRTKLANILTLAHGKKLGEGRIVSFVGYVLDARHSNVDKDNPLTAGNGESVQCNLLGCAYNDIHITLAEDSNEQKLCRTVVAEIVPHYRPPAWDLFDSPDYTNFLKTHPVKITGQLFFDGSHVPCTADGKAGLNPARDNAKDFERLALWEIHPIYGIEVCKHTNLAQCDLSDRQAWFPFTELKTWLGLSSVRPAEKCKATTADPNSKCPGFTLPARKGANHRH
;
A
#
# COMPACT_ATOMS: atom_id res chain seq x y z
N MET A 1 30.45 -40.59 -60.96
CA MET A 1 29.82 -41.16 -62.17
C MET A 1 28.84 -42.24 -61.75
N ARG A 2 27.61 -42.18 -62.29
CA ARG A 2 26.60 -43.25 -62.58
C ARG A 2 26.48 -44.44 -61.62
N ALA A 3 25.32 -45.04 -61.39
CA ALA A 3 23.89 -44.78 -61.57
C ALA A 3 23.21 -46.06 -61.03
N ASN A 4 22.02 -45.89 -60.46
CA ASN A 4 20.85 -46.79 -60.48
C ASN A 4 21.02 -48.31 -60.26
N SER A 5 20.23 -48.86 -59.33
CA SER A 5 19.11 -49.71 -59.76
C SER A 5 18.08 -49.91 -58.67
N THR A 6 16.85 -49.58 -59.05
CA THR A 6 15.56 -49.81 -58.42
C THR A 6 15.28 -51.30 -58.14
N ARG A 7 14.54 -51.58 -57.07
CA ARG A 7 13.66 -52.75 -57.00
C ARG A 7 12.36 -52.39 -56.29
N ALA A 8 11.30 -52.42 -57.09
CA ALA A 8 9.91 -52.32 -56.66
C ALA A 8 9.49 -53.59 -55.93
N ILE A 9 8.73 -53.44 -54.82
CA ILE A 9 8.00 -54.54 -54.20
C ILE A 9 6.53 -54.12 -54.11
N LYS A 10 5.70 -55.05 -54.55
CA LYS A 10 4.25 -55.01 -54.76
C LYS A 10 3.48 -54.49 -53.55
N MET A 11 2.53 -53.61 -53.85
CA MET A 11 1.44 -53.19 -53.00
C MET A 11 0.29 -54.21 -53.13
N GLU A 12 -0.01 -54.94 -52.06
CA GLU A 12 -1.25 -55.72 -51.94
C GLU A 12 -2.17 -55.01 -50.95
N MET A 13 -3.30 -54.59 -51.49
CA MET A 13 -4.34 -53.81 -50.87
C MET A 13 -5.35 -54.77 -50.23
N ARG A 14 -5.50 -54.76 -48.90
CA ARG A 14 -6.63 -55.39 -48.22
C ARG A 14 -7.43 -54.33 -47.47
N PHE A 15 -8.55 -53.97 -48.09
CA PHE A 15 -9.66 -53.24 -47.48
C PHE A 15 -10.27 -54.09 -46.37
N SER A 16 -10.24 -53.59 -45.14
CA SER A 16 -11.16 -54.05 -44.08
C SER A 16 -11.90 -52.83 -43.53
N LEU A 17 -13.16 -52.71 -43.94
CA LEU A 17 -14.18 -51.90 -43.30
C LEU A 17 -14.36 -52.34 -41.85
N LEU A 18 -14.07 -51.50 -40.87
CA LEU A 18 -14.73 -51.57 -39.56
C LEU A 18 -14.55 -50.25 -38.77
N VAL A 19 -15.70 -49.61 -38.51
CA VAL A 19 -16.04 -48.71 -37.40
C VAL A 19 -15.45 -47.29 -37.41
N LEU A 20 -16.26 -46.40 -37.96
CA LEU A 20 -16.29 -44.96 -37.71
C LEU A 20 -16.62 -44.69 -36.22
N SER A 21 -15.60 -44.62 -35.36
CA SER A 21 -15.74 -43.99 -34.04
C SER A 21 -15.26 -42.55 -34.14
N ILE A 22 -16.18 -41.65 -34.49
CA ILE A 22 -16.00 -40.20 -34.39
C ILE A 22 -15.84 -39.88 -32.91
N LEU A 23 -14.60 -39.79 -32.43
CA LEU A 23 -14.30 -39.19 -31.13
C LEU A 23 -14.50 -37.67 -31.31
N ALA A 24 -15.74 -37.21 -31.14
CA ALA A 24 -16.04 -35.80 -30.95
C ALA A 24 -15.37 -35.38 -29.63
N VAL A 25 -14.12 -34.93 -29.70
CA VAL A 25 -13.50 -34.17 -28.62
C VAL A 25 -14.27 -32.87 -28.54
N ILE A 26 -15.28 -32.85 -27.66
CA ILE A 26 -15.96 -31.63 -27.28
C ILE A 26 -14.90 -30.79 -26.57
N LEU A 27 -14.27 -29.89 -27.35
CA LEU A 27 -13.56 -28.74 -26.85
C LEU A 27 -14.60 -27.84 -26.18
N PHE A 28 -15.01 -28.21 -24.96
CA PHE A 28 -15.62 -27.25 -24.07
C PHE A 28 -14.54 -26.19 -23.84
N PRO A 29 -14.76 -24.92 -24.25
CA PRO A 29 -13.90 -23.86 -23.79
C PRO A 29 -14.07 -23.86 -22.28
N ILE A 30 -13.07 -24.33 -21.54
CA ILE A 30 -12.96 -24.07 -20.12
C ILE A 30 -12.72 -22.56 -20.06
N GLY A 31 -13.81 -21.81 -20.04
CA GLY A 31 -13.83 -20.39 -19.78
C GLY A 31 -13.32 -20.20 -18.37
N ALA A 32 -12.00 -20.10 -18.24
CA ALA A 32 -11.37 -19.48 -17.10
C ALA A 32 -11.74 -17.99 -17.13
N GLY A 33 -12.99 -17.68 -16.76
CA GLY A 33 -13.44 -16.30 -16.61
C GLY A 33 -12.48 -15.60 -15.66
N ALA A 34 -11.76 -14.61 -16.18
CA ALA A 34 -10.81 -13.83 -15.42
C ALA A 34 -11.53 -13.21 -14.21
N ARG A 35 -10.95 -13.36 -13.02
CA ARG A 35 -11.50 -12.72 -11.81
C ARG A 35 -11.49 -11.20 -12.04
N LYS A 36 -12.65 -10.56 -11.91
CA LYS A 36 -12.78 -9.10 -12.05
C LYS A 36 -12.12 -8.42 -10.85
N LEU A 37 -11.31 -7.39 -11.10
CA LEU A 37 -10.75 -6.55 -10.03
C LEU A 37 -11.87 -5.81 -9.31
N LYS A 38 -11.77 -5.76 -7.97
CA LYS A 38 -12.64 -4.93 -7.14
C LYS A 38 -12.03 -3.55 -6.91
N PHE A 39 -10.72 -3.50 -6.77
CA PHE A 39 -9.98 -2.26 -6.71
C PHE A 39 -9.88 -1.62 -8.09
N THR A 40 -10.15 -0.31 -8.14
CA THR A 40 -10.11 0.48 -9.37
C THR A 40 -9.01 1.53 -9.30
N THR A 41 -8.31 1.72 -10.42
CA THR A 41 -7.33 2.80 -10.61
C THR A 41 -7.94 3.89 -11.51
N CYS A 42 -7.27 5.03 -11.66
CA CYS A 42 -7.73 6.15 -12.49
C CYS A 42 -7.74 5.91 -14.01
N GLY A 43 -7.51 4.68 -14.49
CA GLY A 43 -7.34 4.41 -15.92
C GLY A 43 -6.06 5.00 -16.51
N LYS A 44 -5.18 5.56 -15.68
CA LYS A 44 -3.81 6.00 -16.03
C LYS A 44 -2.81 5.04 -15.36
N PRO A 45 -1.56 4.99 -15.85
CA PRO A 45 -0.50 4.28 -15.15
C PRO A 45 -0.36 4.76 -13.71
N LEU A 46 -0.06 3.84 -12.80
CA LEU A 46 0.18 4.15 -11.39
C LEU A 46 1.31 5.18 -11.24
N PRO A 47 1.28 6.00 -10.18
CA PRO A 47 2.20 7.11 -10.00
C PRO A 47 3.63 6.65 -9.68
N LEU A 48 4.60 7.44 -10.14
CA LEU A 48 6.02 7.33 -9.74
C LEU A 48 6.57 5.89 -9.77
N GLN A 49 7.07 5.39 -8.64
CA GLN A 49 7.73 4.08 -8.53
C GLN A 49 6.72 2.92 -8.63
N LEU A 50 5.42 3.19 -8.55
CA LEU A 50 4.36 2.19 -8.73
C LEU A 50 4.03 1.93 -10.21
N ARG A 51 4.48 2.78 -11.14
CA ARG A 51 4.18 2.65 -12.59
C ARG A 51 4.39 1.23 -13.14
N PRO A 52 5.50 0.51 -12.85
CA PRO A 52 5.72 -0.86 -13.35
C PRO A 52 4.70 -1.88 -12.86
N PHE A 53 3.94 -1.55 -11.82
CA PHE A 53 2.94 -2.42 -11.21
C PHE A 53 1.52 -2.17 -11.71
N THR A 54 1.30 -1.22 -12.63
CA THR A 54 -0.02 -0.86 -13.18
C THR A 54 -0.84 -2.07 -13.65
N HIS A 55 -0.17 -3.08 -14.22
CA HIS A 55 -0.80 -4.30 -14.73
C HIS A 55 -0.44 -5.54 -13.90
N ARG A 56 -0.06 -5.33 -12.63
CA ARG A 56 0.35 -6.37 -11.68
C ARG A 56 -0.46 -6.24 -10.39
N PRO A 57 -1.79 -6.43 -10.45
CA PRO A 57 -2.61 -6.40 -9.26
C PRO A 57 -2.17 -7.49 -8.28
N GLN A 58 -2.20 -7.13 -7.00
CA GLN A 58 -2.00 -8.02 -5.87
C GLN A 58 -3.29 -8.76 -5.54
N ARG A 59 -3.19 -9.81 -4.72
CA ARG A 59 -4.36 -10.60 -4.34
C ARG A 59 -5.44 -9.76 -3.66
N ILE A 60 -5.06 -8.75 -2.88
CA ILE A 60 -6.02 -7.83 -2.23
C ILE A 60 -6.86 -7.04 -3.24
N ASP A 61 -6.32 -6.69 -4.42
CA ASP A 61 -7.03 -5.91 -5.44
C ASP A 61 -8.26 -6.65 -6.03
N TYR A 62 -8.28 -7.98 -5.88
CA TYR A 62 -9.43 -8.82 -6.22
C TYR A 62 -10.41 -9.02 -5.06
N LEU A 63 -9.97 -8.76 -3.82
CA LEU A 63 -10.74 -9.03 -2.61
C LEU A 63 -11.41 -7.78 -2.06
N CYS A 64 -10.75 -6.64 -2.13
CA CYS A 64 -11.16 -5.38 -1.56
C CYS A 64 -11.22 -4.27 -2.61
N GLY A 65 -12.28 -3.45 -2.56
CA GLY A 65 -12.44 -2.27 -3.41
C GLY A 65 -11.99 -0.99 -2.71
N ASN A 66 -11.96 0.13 -3.44
CA ASN A 66 -11.39 1.40 -2.92
C ASN A 66 -12.05 1.89 -1.63
N THR A 67 -13.34 1.64 -1.40
CA THR A 67 -14.06 2.07 -0.19
C THR A 67 -13.86 1.16 1.02
N GLY A 68 -13.17 0.03 0.85
CA GLY A 68 -12.92 -0.90 1.95
C GLY A 68 -14.19 -1.58 2.49
N CYS A 69 -14.18 -1.84 3.79
CA CYS A 69 -15.30 -2.34 4.56
C CYS A 69 -16.24 -1.20 4.92
N PHE A 70 -17.51 -1.33 4.52
CA PHE A 70 -18.54 -0.35 4.83
C PHE A 70 -18.71 -0.19 6.35
N LYS A 71 -18.66 1.05 6.83
CA LYS A 71 -19.01 1.43 8.21
C LYS A 71 -20.07 2.52 8.23
N ASN A 72 -19.83 3.60 7.49
CA ASN A 72 -20.76 4.68 7.22
C ASN A 72 -20.23 5.51 6.04
N ALA A 73 -21.05 6.41 5.50
CA ALA A 73 -20.70 7.18 4.30
C ALA A 73 -19.45 8.07 4.46
N ALA A 74 -19.16 8.58 5.67
CA ALA A 74 -17.98 9.40 5.92
C ALA A 74 -16.70 8.54 5.94
N ASN A 75 -16.77 7.36 6.54
CA ASN A 75 -15.68 6.38 6.55
C ASN A 75 -15.40 5.85 5.14
N ASP A 76 -16.42 5.56 4.33
CA ASP A 76 -16.23 5.12 2.95
C ASP A 76 -15.48 6.15 2.10
N LYS A 77 -15.84 7.44 2.26
CA LYS A 77 -15.12 8.55 1.59
C LYS A 77 -13.67 8.64 2.06
N GLN A 78 -13.43 8.42 3.35
CA GLN A 78 -12.07 8.36 3.89
C GLN A 78 -11.28 7.19 3.30
N ASN A 79 -11.85 5.98 3.29
CA ASN A 79 -11.21 4.79 2.73
C ASN A 79 -10.92 4.98 1.23
N ALA A 80 -11.88 5.55 0.47
CA ALA A 80 -11.67 5.86 -0.94
C ALA A 80 -10.51 6.84 -1.16
N GLN A 81 -10.36 7.82 -0.27
CA GLN A 81 -9.24 8.77 -0.32
C GLN A 81 -7.90 8.10 0.08
N LYS A 82 -7.88 7.26 1.11
CA LYS A 82 -6.72 6.44 1.49
C LYS A 82 -6.26 5.55 0.33
N ASN A 83 -7.20 4.98 -0.43
CA ASN A 83 -6.96 4.15 -1.60
C ASN A 83 -6.89 4.93 -2.94
N ASN A 84 -6.67 6.24 -2.90
CA ASN A 84 -6.64 7.06 -4.11
C ASN A 84 -5.23 7.13 -4.71
N PHE A 85 -5.00 6.46 -5.84
CA PHE A 85 -3.77 6.57 -6.64
C PHE A 85 -3.83 7.63 -7.75
N CYS A 86 -4.83 8.52 -7.72
CA CYS A 86 -5.22 9.35 -8.86
C CYS A 86 -4.78 10.81 -8.74
N ALA A 87 -4.10 11.18 -7.64
CA ALA A 87 -3.70 12.54 -7.38
C ALA A 87 -2.66 13.06 -8.41
N SER A 88 -2.78 14.36 -8.76
CA SER A 88 -1.92 15.00 -9.77
C SER A 88 -0.48 15.10 -9.30
N LEU A 89 0.45 14.50 -10.06
CA LEU A 89 1.88 14.51 -9.74
C LEU A 89 2.53 15.90 -9.80
N ASN A 90 1.90 16.88 -10.46
CA ASN A 90 2.48 18.21 -10.62
C ASN A 90 1.60 19.28 -9.97
N PRO A 91 2.16 20.15 -9.10
CA PRO A 91 3.51 20.08 -8.52
C PRO A 91 3.58 19.08 -7.34
N ILE A 92 4.75 18.44 -7.15
CA ILE A 92 5.11 17.79 -5.87
C ILE A 92 5.54 18.89 -4.90
N THR A 93 4.88 18.98 -3.76
CA THR A 93 5.20 20.01 -2.75
C THR A 93 6.05 19.41 -1.64
N GLN A 94 7.25 19.95 -1.41
CA GLN A 94 8.05 19.57 -0.26
C GLN A 94 7.37 20.06 1.03
N VAL A 95 7.27 19.18 2.02
CA VAL A 95 6.64 19.46 3.31
C VAL A 95 7.59 19.11 4.46
N THR A 96 7.41 19.78 5.59
CA THR A 96 8.16 19.60 6.84
C THR A 96 7.21 19.27 7.98
N LEU A 97 7.72 18.90 9.16
CA LEU A 97 6.90 18.77 10.37
C LEU A 97 6.12 20.05 10.66
N LYS A 98 6.71 21.22 10.41
CA LYS A 98 6.00 22.50 10.51
C LYS A 98 4.79 22.55 9.56
N THR A 99 4.93 22.09 8.31
CA THR A 99 3.79 22.07 7.38
C THR A 99 2.66 21.18 7.89
N PHE A 100 2.98 20.02 8.47
CA PHE A 100 1.98 19.13 9.08
C PHE A 100 1.32 19.75 10.31
N SER A 101 2.07 20.46 11.16
CA SER A 101 1.53 21.23 12.27
C SER A 101 0.56 22.31 11.76
N ASP A 102 0.97 23.10 10.77
CA ASP A 102 0.14 24.17 10.20
C ASP A 102 -1.15 23.62 9.57
N LEU A 103 -1.09 22.46 8.90
CA LEU A 103 -2.27 21.74 8.37
C LEU A 103 -3.21 21.28 9.50
N ASN A 104 -2.64 20.76 10.59
CA ASN A 104 -3.40 20.31 11.75
C ASN A 104 -4.10 21.49 12.44
N ASP A 105 -3.41 22.61 12.63
CA ASP A 105 -3.99 23.83 13.19
C ASP A 105 -5.10 24.38 12.30
N ALA A 106 -4.88 24.43 10.98
CA ALA A 106 -5.92 24.86 10.04
C ALA A 106 -7.16 23.97 10.09
N THR A 107 -6.98 22.67 10.32
CA THR A 107 -8.09 21.71 10.43
C THR A 107 -8.82 21.85 11.77
N ASN A 108 -8.08 21.97 12.88
CA ASN A 108 -8.65 22.17 14.21
C ASN A 108 -9.46 23.48 14.33
N ASN A 109 -9.13 24.47 13.50
CA ASN A 109 -9.81 25.76 13.42
C ASN A 109 -10.95 25.81 12.39
N GLU A 110 -11.25 24.71 11.67
CA GLU A 110 -12.35 24.63 10.71
C GLU A 110 -13.57 23.94 11.36
N PRO A 111 -14.64 24.68 11.71
CA PRO A 111 -15.76 24.16 12.49
C PRO A 111 -16.53 23.00 11.81
N SER A 112 -16.44 22.88 10.49
CA SER A 112 -17.11 21.80 9.74
C SER A 112 -16.39 20.45 9.81
N ILE A 113 -15.21 20.39 10.43
CA ILE A 113 -14.45 19.14 10.59
C ILE A 113 -14.63 18.63 12.03
N PRO A 114 -15.33 17.51 12.23
CA PRO A 114 -15.51 16.92 13.56
C PRO A 114 -14.20 16.31 14.08
N LYS A 115 -14.11 16.15 15.40
CA LYS A 115 -12.94 15.58 16.07
C LYS A 115 -13.13 14.08 16.30
N GLY A 116 -12.13 13.28 15.92
CA GLY A 116 -12.12 11.83 16.18
C GLY A 116 -13.00 10.99 15.24
N GLU A 117 -13.67 11.62 14.27
CA GLU A 117 -14.41 10.94 13.22
C GLU A 117 -14.20 11.59 11.84
N PRO A 118 -14.27 10.82 10.74
CA PRO A 118 -14.15 11.38 9.39
C PRO A 118 -15.22 12.43 9.11
N PRO A 119 -14.89 13.58 8.48
CA PRO A 119 -15.89 14.59 8.15
C PRO A 119 -16.87 14.04 7.09
N PRO A 120 -18.18 14.38 7.17
CA PRO A 120 -19.16 14.00 6.15
C PRO A 120 -18.82 14.51 4.75
N SER A 121 -18.11 15.64 4.68
CA SER A 121 -17.61 16.26 3.45
C SER A 121 -16.12 16.54 3.56
N ARG A 122 -15.36 16.18 2.52
CA ARG A 122 -13.90 16.36 2.46
C ARG A 122 -13.49 17.59 1.65
N THR A 123 -14.45 18.36 1.11
CA THR A 123 -14.18 19.49 0.21
C THR A 123 -13.29 20.56 0.85
N LYS A 124 -13.47 20.84 2.15
CA LYS A 124 -12.67 21.83 2.89
C LYS A 124 -11.21 21.40 3.05
N LEU A 125 -10.97 20.09 3.16
CA LEU A 125 -9.63 19.52 3.33
C LEU A 125 -8.74 19.78 2.11
N ALA A 126 -9.29 19.85 0.89
CA ALA A 126 -8.52 19.95 -0.35
C ALA A 126 -7.63 21.22 -0.45
N ASN A 127 -8.00 22.29 0.25
CA ASN A 127 -7.30 23.59 0.21
C ASN A 127 -7.25 24.26 1.60
N ILE A 128 -7.12 23.45 2.66
CA ILE A 128 -7.26 23.90 4.05
C ILE A 128 -6.13 24.87 4.47
N LEU A 129 -4.91 24.68 3.95
CA LEU A 129 -3.75 25.49 4.31
C LEU A 129 -3.40 26.44 3.17
N THR A 130 -3.07 27.68 3.53
CA THR A 130 -2.52 28.68 2.61
C THR A 130 -1.03 28.84 2.90
N LEU A 131 -0.20 28.46 1.93
CA LEU A 131 1.24 28.66 1.95
C LEU A 131 1.58 30.07 1.47
N ALA A 132 2.89 30.39 1.46
CA ALA A 132 3.41 31.62 0.87
C ALA A 132 2.89 31.84 -0.57
N HIS A 133 2.74 33.11 -0.93
CA HIS A 133 2.21 33.55 -2.24
C HIS A 133 0.80 33.01 -2.57
N GLY A 134 0.01 32.66 -1.54
CA GLY A 134 -1.38 32.25 -1.71
C GLY A 134 -1.58 30.82 -2.23
N LYS A 135 -0.51 30.04 -2.41
CA LYS A 135 -0.59 28.65 -2.84
C LYS A 135 -1.38 27.83 -1.82
N LYS A 136 -2.35 27.05 -2.27
CA LYS A 136 -3.16 26.19 -1.40
C LYS A 136 -2.54 24.80 -1.26
N LEU A 137 -2.62 24.23 -0.07
CA LEU A 137 -2.22 22.87 0.25
C LEU A 137 -3.35 22.18 1.03
N GLY A 138 -3.49 20.88 0.82
CA GLY A 138 -4.54 20.09 1.44
C GLY A 138 -4.65 18.71 0.81
N GLU A 139 -5.74 18.02 1.14
CA GLU A 139 -5.96 16.64 0.77
C GLU A 139 -5.94 16.40 -0.75
N GLY A 140 -5.35 15.28 -1.15
CA GLY A 140 -5.24 14.90 -2.56
C GLY A 140 -4.10 15.59 -3.31
N ARG A 141 -3.33 16.48 -2.66
CA ARG A 141 -2.09 17.04 -3.22
C ARG A 141 -0.94 16.06 -3.05
N ILE A 142 0.00 16.06 -3.99
CA ILE A 142 1.22 15.25 -3.88
C ILE A 142 2.27 16.02 -3.12
N VAL A 143 2.84 15.36 -2.12
CA VAL A 143 3.86 15.91 -1.24
C VAL A 143 5.05 15.00 -1.16
N SER A 144 6.20 15.58 -0.80
CA SER A 144 7.39 14.83 -0.43
C SER A 144 7.90 15.31 0.93
N PHE A 145 8.13 14.37 1.84
CA PHE A 145 8.77 14.61 3.13
C PHE A 145 10.15 13.97 3.15
N VAL A 146 11.12 14.63 3.76
CA VAL A 146 12.46 14.07 4.01
C VAL A 146 12.72 14.03 5.51
N GLY A 147 13.10 12.87 6.02
CA GLY A 147 13.43 12.71 7.43
C GLY A 147 13.83 11.27 7.74
N TYR A 148 13.85 10.90 9.02
CA TYR A 148 14.26 9.59 9.50
C TYR A 148 13.05 8.71 9.81
N VAL A 149 13.22 7.40 9.65
CA VAL A 149 12.23 6.40 10.08
C VAL A 149 12.52 6.01 11.53
N LEU A 150 11.66 6.41 12.46
CA LEU A 150 11.81 6.02 13.87
C LEU A 150 11.27 4.61 14.14
N ASP A 151 10.14 4.29 13.49
CA ASP A 151 9.50 2.99 13.54
C ASP A 151 8.77 2.70 12.22
N ALA A 152 8.67 1.42 11.88
CA ALA A 152 7.83 0.95 10.80
C ALA A 152 7.23 -0.41 11.18
N ARG A 153 5.96 -0.63 10.87
CA ARG A 153 5.27 -1.87 11.21
C ARG A 153 4.03 -2.08 10.35
N HIS A 154 3.78 -3.33 9.97
CA HIS A 154 2.45 -3.69 9.46
C HIS A 154 1.36 -3.38 10.51
N SER A 155 0.34 -2.63 10.11
CA SER A 155 -0.79 -2.20 10.94
C SER A 155 -1.75 -3.35 11.22
N ASN A 156 -2.41 -3.31 12.37
CA ASN A 156 -3.52 -4.20 12.74
C ASN A 156 -3.27 -5.73 12.58
N VAL A 157 -2.00 -6.14 12.55
CA VAL A 157 -1.55 -7.53 12.53
C VAL A 157 -1.16 -7.93 13.95
N ASP A 158 -1.83 -8.96 14.48
CA ASP A 158 -1.47 -9.56 15.76
C ASP A 158 -0.10 -10.24 15.70
N LYS A 159 0.69 -10.10 16.77
CA LYS A 159 2.07 -10.60 16.78
C LYS A 159 2.16 -12.13 16.85
N ASP A 160 1.22 -12.78 17.51
CA ASP A 160 1.24 -14.22 17.79
C ASP A 160 0.33 -14.99 16.84
N ASN A 161 -0.78 -14.37 16.43
CA ASN A 161 -1.84 -14.97 15.64
C ASN A 161 -2.24 -14.10 14.42
N PRO A 162 -1.29 -13.71 13.56
CA PRO A 162 -1.47 -12.68 12.52
C PRO A 162 -2.58 -12.96 11.50
N LEU A 163 -3.04 -14.21 11.37
CA LEU A 163 -4.04 -14.66 10.39
C LEU A 163 -5.44 -14.90 10.99
N THR A 164 -5.57 -14.88 12.32
CA THR A 164 -6.79 -15.27 13.04
C THR A 164 -7.18 -14.30 14.14
N ALA A 165 -6.20 -13.67 14.80
CA ALA A 165 -6.37 -12.56 15.72
C ALA A 165 -5.97 -11.24 15.05
N GLY A 166 -6.58 -10.15 15.51
CA GLY A 166 -6.49 -8.83 14.89
C GLY A 166 -7.81 -8.40 14.25
N ASN A 167 -7.82 -7.14 13.81
CA ASN A 167 -9.02 -6.50 13.25
C ASN A 167 -8.89 -6.21 11.75
N GLY A 168 -7.68 -6.17 11.22
CA GLY A 168 -7.38 -5.55 9.93
C GLY A 168 -7.79 -4.08 9.89
N GLU A 169 -7.61 -3.42 8.76
CA GLU A 169 -8.08 -2.04 8.56
C GLU A 169 -9.32 -1.99 7.68
N SER A 170 -10.25 -1.06 7.98
CA SER A 170 -11.49 -0.92 7.21
C SER A 170 -11.19 -0.62 5.76
N VAL A 171 -10.22 0.24 5.47
CA VAL A 171 -9.78 0.56 4.11
C VAL A 171 -9.32 -0.68 3.33
N GLN A 172 -8.81 -1.71 4.04
CA GLN A 172 -8.38 -2.99 3.49
C GLN A 172 -9.39 -4.13 3.73
N CYS A 173 -10.67 -3.78 3.86
CA CYS A 173 -11.76 -4.73 4.07
C CYS A 173 -11.58 -5.62 5.31
N ASN A 174 -10.94 -5.11 6.37
CA ASN A 174 -10.64 -5.82 7.61
C ASN A 174 -9.97 -7.20 7.37
N LEU A 175 -9.18 -7.33 6.31
CA LEU A 175 -8.46 -8.56 5.98
C LEU A 175 -7.30 -8.76 6.97
N LEU A 176 -7.07 -9.99 7.41
CA LEU A 176 -6.02 -10.32 8.36
C LEU A 176 -4.72 -10.72 7.67
N GLY A 177 -3.59 -10.41 8.32
CA GLY A 177 -2.23 -10.74 7.88
C GLY A 177 -1.50 -9.59 7.18
N CYS A 178 -0.16 -9.65 7.17
CA CYS A 178 0.68 -8.56 6.66
C CYS A 178 0.44 -8.19 5.19
N ALA A 179 0.23 -9.19 4.32
CA ALA A 179 -0.02 -8.98 2.89
C ALA A 179 -1.30 -8.18 2.56
N TYR A 180 -2.15 -7.94 3.57
CA TYR A 180 -3.45 -7.29 3.39
C TYR A 180 -3.62 -6.03 4.25
N ASN A 181 -2.59 -5.59 4.98
CA ASN A 181 -2.66 -4.42 5.84
C ASN A 181 -1.58 -3.41 5.47
N ASP A 182 -1.80 -2.15 5.85
CA ASP A 182 -0.86 -1.07 5.58
C ASP A 182 0.45 -1.28 6.38
N ILE A 183 1.54 -0.65 5.94
CA ILE A 183 2.75 -0.51 6.77
C ILE A 183 2.79 0.93 7.24
N HIS A 184 2.59 1.14 8.54
CA HIS A 184 2.67 2.43 9.18
C HIS A 184 4.13 2.79 9.38
N ILE A 185 4.51 4.00 8.97
CA ILE A 185 5.87 4.53 9.10
C ILE A 185 5.81 5.80 9.95
N THR A 186 6.51 5.79 11.08
CA THR A 186 6.69 6.95 11.95
C THR A 186 7.91 7.74 11.49
N LEU A 187 7.69 8.99 11.10
CA LEU A 187 8.70 9.87 10.49
C LEU A 187 9.01 11.07 11.39
N ALA A 188 10.29 11.42 11.48
CA ALA A 188 10.77 12.61 12.19
C ALA A 188 11.87 13.34 11.42
N GLU A 189 12.13 14.60 11.75
CA GLU A 189 13.26 15.37 11.19
C GLU A 189 14.58 15.11 11.94
N ASP A 190 14.52 14.52 13.13
CA ASP A 190 15.67 14.11 13.94
C ASP A 190 15.64 12.60 14.18
N SER A 191 16.74 11.92 13.84
CA SER A 191 16.95 10.48 14.07
C SER A 191 16.86 10.06 15.54
N ASN A 192 17.09 11.01 16.47
CA ASN A 192 17.08 10.76 17.90
C ASN A 192 15.76 11.21 18.58
N GLU A 193 14.75 11.63 17.81
CA GLU A 193 13.46 12.02 18.38
C GLU A 193 12.85 10.88 19.19
N GLN A 194 12.44 11.17 20.42
CA GLN A 194 11.87 10.21 21.37
C GLN A 194 10.37 10.46 21.62
N LYS A 195 9.85 11.61 21.21
CA LYS A 195 8.46 12.03 21.43
C LYS A 195 7.66 11.81 20.17
N LEU A 196 6.80 10.79 20.18
CA LEU A 196 5.92 10.48 19.05
C LEU A 196 4.99 11.65 18.68
N CYS A 197 4.63 12.51 19.64
CA CYS A 197 3.91 13.76 19.37
C CYS A 197 4.66 14.78 18.51
N ARG A 198 5.94 14.54 18.17
CA ARG A 198 6.75 15.35 17.24
C ARG A 198 7.02 14.60 15.92
N THR A 199 6.20 13.60 15.62
CA THR A 199 6.34 12.74 14.43
C THR A 199 5.08 12.80 13.58
N VAL A 200 5.22 12.44 12.30
CA VAL A 200 4.11 12.28 11.36
C VAL A 200 4.08 10.87 10.82
N VAL A 201 2.94 10.49 10.22
CA VAL A 201 2.73 9.14 9.69
C VAL A 201 2.74 9.17 8.17
N ALA A 202 3.35 8.15 7.58
CA ALA A 202 3.17 7.78 6.18
C ALA A 202 2.83 6.31 6.08
N GLU A 203 2.07 5.91 5.07
CA GLU A 203 1.56 4.54 4.98
C GLU A 203 1.77 3.92 3.59
N ILE A 204 2.39 2.75 3.59
CA ILE A 204 2.48 1.88 2.41
C ILE A 204 1.20 1.05 2.36
N VAL A 205 0.37 1.19 1.33
CA VAL A 205 -0.83 0.36 1.17
C VAL A 205 -0.53 -0.97 0.47
N PRO A 206 -1.32 -2.04 0.71
CA PRO A 206 -1.12 -3.36 0.09
C PRO A 206 -1.58 -3.41 -1.38
N HIS A 207 -2.45 -2.49 -1.80
CA HIS A 207 -2.92 -2.38 -3.18
C HIS A 207 -1.77 -2.01 -4.13
N TYR A 208 -1.53 -2.86 -5.15
CA TYR A 208 -0.42 -2.70 -6.10
C TYR A 208 0.98 -2.52 -5.47
N ARG A 209 1.17 -2.94 -4.21
CA ARG A 209 2.42 -2.78 -3.48
C ARG A 209 3.57 -3.51 -4.19
N PRO A 210 4.72 -2.85 -4.43
CA PRO A 210 5.93 -3.53 -4.88
C PRO A 210 6.36 -4.58 -3.85
N PRO A 211 6.74 -5.81 -4.25
CA PRO A 211 7.13 -6.85 -3.29
C PRO A 211 8.27 -6.45 -2.34
N ALA A 212 9.21 -5.60 -2.80
CA ALA A 212 10.27 -5.10 -1.93
C ALA A 212 9.74 -4.22 -0.79
N TRP A 213 8.67 -3.45 -1.03
CA TRP A 213 8.05 -2.57 -0.04
C TRP A 213 7.34 -3.35 1.08
N ASP A 214 6.95 -4.59 0.82
CA ASP A 214 6.39 -5.51 1.83
C ASP A 214 7.39 -5.87 2.93
N LEU A 215 8.68 -5.57 2.71
CA LEU A 215 9.78 -5.82 3.66
C LEU A 215 10.28 -4.53 4.32
N PHE A 216 9.55 -3.42 4.21
CA PHE A 216 10.00 -2.13 4.75
C PHE A 216 10.21 -2.16 6.28
N ASP A 217 9.39 -2.91 7.01
CA ASP A 217 9.54 -3.15 8.45
C ASP A 217 10.43 -4.36 8.80
N SER A 218 11.24 -4.83 7.85
CA SER A 218 12.19 -5.92 8.08
C SER A 218 13.20 -5.54 9.17
N PRO A 219 13.51 -6.47 10.11
CA PRO A 219 14.58 -6.26 11.07
C PRO A 219 15.96 -6.08 10.42
N ASP A 220 16.13 -6.52 9.16
CA ASP A 220 17.39 -6.34 8.42
C ASP A 220 17.57 -4.89 7.92
N TYR A 221 16.50 -4.10 7.87
CA TYR A 221 16.52 -2.70 7.42
C TYR A 221 16.36 -1.68 8.55
N THR A 222 15.71 -2.06 9.66
CA THR A 222 15.33 -1.11 10.73
C THR A 222 16.49 -0.23 11.20
N ASN A 223 17.66 -0.80 11.48
CA ASN A 223 18.82 -0.02 11.95
C ASN A 223 19.36 0.94 10.89
N PHE A 224 19.32 0.53 9.62
CA PHE A 224 19.75 1.36 8.51
C PHE A 224 18.82 2.57 8.33
N LEU A 225 17.51 2.31 8.29
CA LEU A 225 16.47 3.33 8.09
C LEU A 225 16.36 4.32 9.26
N LYS A 226 16.79 3.92 10.47
CA LYS A 226 16.89 4.84 11.63
C LYS A 226 18.00 5.89 11.48
N THR A 227 19.05 5.57 10.73
CA THR A 227 20.24 6.43 10.62
C THR A 227 20.36 7.13 9.27
N HIS A 228 19.64 6.66 8.25
CA HIS A 228 19.67 7.22 6.90
C HIS A 228 18.33 7.87 6.57
N PRO A 229 18.31 9.16 6.19
CA PRO A 229 17.09 9.82 5.79
C PRO A 229 16.39 9.11 4.63
N VAL A 230 15.06 9.10 4.68
CA VAL A 230 14.19 8.68 3.60
C VAL A 230 13.47 9.89 3.02
N LYS A 231 13.26 9.87 1.71
CA LYS A 231 12.33 10.75 1.02
C LYS A 231 11.08 9.94 0.68
N ILE A 232 9.98 10.29 1.34
CA ILE A 232 8.67 9.68 1.11
C ILE A 232 7.86 10.61 0.24
N THR A 233 7.41 10.12 -0.91
CA THR A 233 6.55 10.87 -1.83
C THR A 233 5.21 10.17 -1.96
N GLY A 234 4.12 10.90 -1.82
CA GLY A 234 2.79 10.35 -1.91
C GLY A 234 1.69 11.40 -1.80
N GLN A 235 0.46 10.94 -1.64
CA GLN A 235 -0.68 11.81 -1.46
C GLN A 235 -0.77 12.32 -0.02
N LEU A 236 -0.99 13.62 0.14
CA LEU A 236 -1.38 14.20 1.42
C LEU A 236 -2.83 13.83 1.73
N PHE A 237 -3.06 13.24 2.91
CA PHE A 237 -4.33 12.67 3.33
C PHE A 237 -4.64 13.08 4.79
N PHE A 238 -5.90 13.30 5.11
CA PHE A 238 -6.34 13.60 6.48
C PHE A 238 -7.06 12.41 7.11
N ASP A 239 -6.50 11.81 8.16
CA ASP A 239 -7.16 10.76 8.93
C ASP A 239 -8.07 11.33 10.02
N GLY A 240 -9.33 11.57 9.65
CA GLY A 240 -10.32 12.10 10.58
C GLY A 240 -10.75 11.10 11.65
N SER A 241 -10.43 9.80 11.53
CA SER A 241 -10.85 8.79 12.52
C SER A 241 -10.10 8.88 13.85
N HIS A 242 -9.17 9.82 13.97
CA HIS A 242 -8.25 9.94 15.10
C HIS A 242 -8.20 11.36 15.66
N VAL A 243 -7.48 11.52 16.76
CA VAL A 243 -7.13 12.83 17.33
C VAL A 243 -5.60 13.00 17.41
N PRO A 244 -5.06 14.20 17.14
CA PRO A 244 -3.62 14.44 17.24
C PRO A 244 -3.20 14.55 18.72
N CYS A 245 -1.89 14.64 18.96
CA CYS A 245 -1.42 14.99 20.29
C CYS A 245 -1.93 16.35 20.75
N THR A 246 -2.04 16.49 22.07
CA THR A 246 -2.36 17.74 22.75
C THR A 246 -1.16 18.70 22.76
N ALA A 247 -1.42 19.97 23.08
CA ALA A 247 -0.36 20.98 23.18
C ALA A 247 0.70 20.69 24.25
N ASP A 248 0.37 19.91 25.29
CA ASP A 248 1.32 19.42 26.29
C ASP A 248 2.10 18.17 25.85
N GLY A 249 1.96 17.76 24.58
CA GLY A 249 2.74 16.69 23.98
C GLY A 249 2.33 15.30 24.45
N LYS A 250 1.03 15.06 24.67
CA LYS A 250 0.47 13.75 25.04
C LYS A 250 -0.52 13.26 24.00
N ALA A 251 -0.78 11.96 24.01
CA ALA A 251 -1.89 11.37 23.27
C ALA A 251 -3.21 12.12 23.53
N GLY A 252 -3.90 12.50 22.45
CA GLY A 252 -5.25 13.06 22.51
C GLY A 252 -6.28 12.02 22.96
N LEU A 253 -7.39 12.49 23.53
CA LEU A 253 -8.56 11.67 23.85
C LEU A 253 -9.54 11.71 22.68
N ASN A 254 -9.89 10.53 22.15
CA ASN A 254 -10.77 10.43 21.00
C ASN A 254 -12.24 10.31 21.46
N PRO A 255 -13.08 11.35 21.28
CA PRO A 255 -14.45 11.35 21.77
C PRO A 255 -15.34 10.32 21.06
N ALA A 256 -14.98 9.89 19.84
CA ALA A 256 -15.71 8.87 19.09
C ALA A 256 -15.36 7.43 19.54
N ARG A 257 -14.47 7.27 20.51
CA ARG A 257 -14.00 5.96 21.04
C ARG A 257 -14.06 5.93 22.56
N ASP A 258 -15.18 6.36 23.14
CA ASP A 258 -15.39 6.42 24.59
C ASP A 258 -14.30 7.21 25.34
N ASN A 259 -13.79 8.27 24.69
CA ASN A 259 -12.65 9.08 25.17
C ASN A 259 -11.37 8.26 25.43
N ALA A 260 -11.18 7.14 24.73
CA ALA A 260 -9.92 6.41 24.77
C ALA A 260 -8.76 7.26 24.24
N LYS A 261 -7.56 7.04 24.80
CA LYS A 261 -6.33 7.63 24.27
C LYS A 261 -6.08 7.12 22.85
N ASP A 262 -5.77 8.04 21.96
CA ASP A 262 -5.35 7.71 20.60
C ASP A 262 -3.83 7.55 20.50
N PHE A 263 -3.33 7.15 19.34
CA PHE A 263 -1.90 7.04 19.09
C PHE A 263 -1.24 8.42 19.02
N GLU A 264 -0.04 8.54 19.59
CA GLU A 264 0.71 9.79 19.62
C GLU A 264 1.26 10.15 18.23
N ARG A 265 0.90 11.34 17.75
CA ARG A 265 1.41 11.95 16.51
C ARG A 265 1.14 13.45 16.49
N LEU A 266 1.99 14.19 15.79
CA LEU A 266 1.91 15.65 15.65
C LEU A 266 0.62 16.10 14.96
N ALA A 267 0.21 15.37 13.91
CA ALA A 267 -0.89 15.77 13.05
C ALA A 267 -1.70 14.55 12.60
N LEU A 268 -2.97 14.80 12.27
CA LEU A 268 -3.84 13.83 11.57
C LEU A 268 -3.58 13.79 10.06
N TRP A 269 -2.68 14.63 9.58
CA TRP A 269 -2.27 14.69 8.19
C TRP A 269 -1.12 13.71 7.95
N GLU A 270 -1.25 12.89 6.91
CA GLU A 270 -0.38 11.76 6.61
C GLU A 270 0.00 11.77 5.12
N ILE A 271 1.05 11.00 4.78
CA ILE A 271 1.33 10.66 3.38
C ILE A 271 0.76 9.26 3.09
N HIS A 272 -0.42 9.22 2.47
CA HIS A 272 -1.18 8.00 2.20
C HIS A 272 -2.05 8.16 0.91
N PRO A 273 -1.87 7.31 -0.13
CA PRO A 273 -0.84 6.27 -0.24
C PRO A 273 0.54 6.86 -0.55
N ILE A 274 1.59 6.11 -0.19
CA ILE A 274 2.94 6.34 -0.69
C ILE A 274 3.07 5.90 -2.15
N TYR A 275 3.72 6.74 -2.97
CA TYR A 275 3.98 6.53 -4.40
C TYR A 275 5.47 6.35 -4.73
N GLY A 276 6.36 6.76 -3.84
CA GLY A 276 7.80 6.57 -4.00
C GLY A 276 8.53 6.64 -2.66
N ILE A 277 9.55 5.80 -2.54
CA ILE A 277 10.44 5.75 -1.38
C ILE A 277 11.87 5.79 -1.91
N GLU A 278 12.61 6.81 -1.52
CA GLU A 278 14.04 6.93 -1.79
C GLU A 278 14.80 7.00 -0.46
N VAL A 279 15.98 6.42 -0.41
CA VAL A 279 16.84 6.40 0.77
C VAL A 279 18.11 7.16 0.46
N CYS A 280 18.54 8.00 1.39
CA CYS A 280 19.77 8.76 1.27
C CYS A 280 20.97 7.85 1.56
N LYS A 281 22.07 8.03 0.82
CA LYS A 281 23.34 7.34 1.04
C LYS A 281 24.10 7.87 2.27
N HIS A 282 23.74 9.05 2.75
CA HIS A 282 24.35 9.72 3.89
C HIS A 282 23.46 9.58 5.13
N THR A 283 24.07 9.66 6.31
CA THR A 283 23.35 9.63 7.58
C THR A 283 22.90 11.02 8.05
N ASN A 284 23.57 12.08 7.59
CA ASN A 284 23.22 13.45 7.93
C ASN A 284 22.20 14.00 6.94
N LEU A 285 21.04 14.42 7.45
CA LEU A 285 19.95 15.05 6.67
C LEU A 285 20.43 16.22 5.80
N ALA A 286 21.39 17.02 6.27
CA ALA A 286 21.93 18.14 5.50
C ALA A 286 22.70 17.72 4.24
N GLN A 287 23.16 16.47 4.14
CA GLN A 287 23.83 15.91 2.96
C GLN A 287 22.85 15.27 1.97
N CYS A 288 21.56 15.26 2.31
CA CYS A 288 20.51 14.64 1.53
C CYS A 288 19.70 15.74 0.80
N ASP A 289 20.37 16.54 -0.03
CA ASP A 289 19.69 17.55 -0.85
C ASP A 289 18.80 16.86 -1.89
N LEU A 290 17.57 17.34 -2.04
CA LEU A 290 16.64 16.89 -3.07
C LEU A 290 17.13 17.18 -4.49
N SER A 291 17.98 18.19 -4.66
CA SER A 291 18.57 18.55 -5.94
C SER A 291 19.69 17.58 -6.36
N ASP A 292 20.40 17.00 -5.38
CA ASP A 292 21.45 16.01 -5.61
C ASP A 292 20.87 14.61 -5.76
N ARG A 293 20.52 14.24 -6.99
CA ARG A 293 20.00 12.91 -7.30
C ARG A 293 20.98 11.77 -6.99
N GLN A 294 22.28 12.05 -6.88
CA GLN A 294 23.27 11.01 -6.57
C GLN A 294 23.31 10.67 -5.08
N ALA A 295 22.80 11.54 -4.21
CA ALA A 295 22.64 11.26 -2.79
C ALA A 295 21.55 10.22 -2.52
N TRP A 296 20.65 9.96 -3.47
CA TRP A 296 19.47 9.12 -3.30
C TRP A 296 19.55 7.82 -4.11
N PHE A 297 18.92 6.77 -3.59
CA PHE A 297 18.61 5.56 -4.36
C PHE A 297 17.20 5.04 -4.00
N PRO A 298 16.50 4.34 -4.91
CA PRO A 298 15.19 3.77 -4.61
C PRO A 298 15.28 2.73 -3.49
N PHE A 299 14.31 2.71 -2.57
CA PHE A 299 14.28 1.69 -1.51
C PHE A 299 14.29 0.25 -2.04
N THR A 300 13.78 0.01 -3.25
CA THR A 300 13.83 -1.31 -3.92
C THR A 300 15.24 -1.83 -4.14
N GLU A 301 16.26 -0.98 -4.08
CA GLU A 301 17.68 -1.33 -4.24
C GLU A 301 18.41 -1.52 -2.90
N LEU A 302 17.75 -1.27 -1.76
CA LEU A 302 18.38 -1.32 -0.43
C LEU A 302 19.00 -2.67 -0.11
N LYS A 303 18.34 -3.77 -0.47
CA LYS A 303 18.89 -5.13 -0.34
C LYS A 303 20.29 -5.24 -0.96
N THR A 304 20.42 -4.78 -2.21
CA THR A 304 21.67 -4.83 -2.97
C THR A 304 22.70 -3.88 -2.37
N TRP A 305 22.27 -2.68 -1.97
CA TRP A 305 23.13 -1.69 -1.33
C TRP A 305 23.76 -2.22 -0.05
N LEU A 306 22.99 -2.95 0.76
CA LEU A 306 23.46 -3.60 1.99
C LEU A 306 24.22 -4.91 1.74
N GLY A 307 24.39 -5.36 0.50
CA GLY A 307 25.06 -6.62 0.18
C GLY A 307 24.32 -7.86 0.67
N LEU A 308 23.00 -7.78 0.90
CA LEU A 308 22.20 -8.87 1.45
C LEU A 308 21.76 -9.85 0.35
N SER A 309 21.98 -11.15 0.57
CA SER A 309 21.50 -12.21 -0.34
C SER A 309 19.98 -12.41 -0.24
N SER A 310 19.41 -12.19 0.94
CA SER A 310 17.98 -12.24 1.25
C SER A 310 17.64 -11.26 2.36
N VAL A 311 16.36 -10.94 2.50
CA VAL A 311 15.84 -10.04 3.53
C VAL A 311 14.74 -10.78 4.26
N ARG A 312 14.81 -10.80 5.59
CA ARG A 312 13.87 -11.50 6.45
C ARG A 312 12.61 -10.65 6.62
N PRO A 313 11.40 -11.20 6.46
CA PRO A 313 10.20 -10.49 6.87
C PRO A 313 10.20 -10.31 8.40
N ALA A 314 9.43 -9.33 8.90
CA ALA A 314 9.12 -9.24 10.32
C ALA A 314 8.50 -10.57 10.82
N GLU A 315 8.72 -10.93 12.09
CA GLU A 315 8.32 -12.25 12.63
C GLU A 315 6.85 -12.57 12.37
N LYS A 316 5.97 -11.61 12.69
CA LYS A 316 4.52 -11.70 12.46
C LYS A 316 4.11 -11.86 10.99
N CYS A 317 5.00 -11.54 10.06
CA CYS A 317 4.76 -11.62 8.62
C CYS A 317 5.32 -12.88 7.97
N LYS A 318 5.96 -13.78 8.74
CA LYS A 318 6.33 -15.12 8.24
C LYS A 318 5.10 -15.97 7.93
N ALA A 319 4.04 -15.80 8.71
CA ALA A 319 2.76 -16.45 8.46
C ALA A 319 2.05 -15.75 7.29
N THR A 320 1.75 -16.52 6.24
CA THR A 320 1.04 -16.02 5.06
C THR A 320 -0.14 -16.93 4.74
N THR A 321 -1.16 -16.38 4.07
CA THR A 321 -2.31 -17.16 3.62
C THR A 321 -2.81 -16.68 2.27
N ALA A 322 -3.14 -17.66 1.43
CA ALA A 322 -3.87 -17.45 0.19
C ALA A 322 -5.39 -17.45 0.39
N ASP A 323 -5.90 -17.59 1.62
CA ASP A 323 -7.31 -17.45 2.01
C ASP A 323 -7.38 -16.63 3.32
N PRO A 324 -7.30 -15.30 3.24
CA PRO A 324 -7.36 -14.44 4.41
C PRO A 324 -8.76 -14.45 5.00
N ASN A 325 -8.80 -14.46 6.32
CA ASN A 325 -10.00 -14.12 7.07
C ASN A 325 -10.24 -12.60 6.96
N SER A 326 -11.51 -12.21 7.04
CA SER A 326 -11.91 -10.82 7.14
C SER A 326 -12.91 -10.66 8.29
N LYS A 327 -12.80 -9.56 9.04
CA LYS A 327 -13.83 -9.15 10.02
C LYS A 327 -14.89 -8.23 9.40
N CYS A 328 -14.85 -8.02 8.09
CA CYS A 328 -15.83 -7.17 7.42
C CYS A 328 -17.17 -7.89 7.26
N PRO A 329 -18.30 -7.30 7.70
CA PRO A 329 -19.61 -7.92 7.57
C PRO A 329 -19.94 -8.30 6.12
N GLY A 330 -20.40 -9.54 5.91
CA GLY A 330 -20.77 -10.04 4.59
C GLY A 330 -19.60 -10.33 3.66
N PHE A 331 -18.34 -10.21 4.12
CA PHE A 331 -17.19 -10.57 3.31
C PHE A 331 -17.22 -12.07 2.98
N THR A 332 -17.13 -12.38 1.69
CA THR A 332 -17.02 -13.75 1.19
C THR A 332 -15.82 -13.85 0.26
N LEU A 333 -15.02 -14.89 0.47
CA LEU A 333 -13.93 -15.21 -0.46
C LEU A 333 -14.55 -15.64 -1.80
N PRO A 334 -14.01 -15.19 -2.94
CA PRO A 334 -14.42 -15.71 -4.23
C PRO A 334 -14.23 -17.23 -4.26
N ALA A 335 -15.26 -17.97 -4.67
CA ALA A 335 -15.19 -19.43 -4.78
C ALA A 335 -13.91 -19.86 -5.50
N ARG A 336 -13.16 -20.78 -4.89
CA ARG A 336 -12.03 -21.44 -5.56
C ARG A 336 -12.64 -22.27 -6.69
N LYS A 337 -12.46 -21.86 -7.96
CA LYS A 337 -12.76 -22.75 -9.09
C LYS A 337 -11.85 -23.96 -8.92
N GLY A 338 -12.46 -25.14 -8.75
CA GLY A 338 -11.80 -26.34 -8.24
C GLY A 338 -10.48 -26.65 -8.94
N ALA A 339 -9.38 -26.55 -8.18
CA ALA A 339 -8.23 -27.39 -8.44
C ALA A 339 -8.65 -28.79 -7.98
N ASN A 340 -9.14 -29.61 -8.91
CA ASN A 340 -9.23 -31.05 -8.72
C ASN A 340 -7.80 -31.58 -8.56
N HIS A 341 -7.24 -31.49 -7.37
CA HIS A 341 -6.20 -32.40 -6.94
C HIS A 341 -6.89 -33.72 -6.64
N ARG A 342 -7.04 -34.55 -7.68
CA ARG A 342 -7.19 -35.99 -7.47
C ARG A 342 -5.84 -36.49 -6.95
N HIS A 343 -5.87 -37.04 -5.75
CA HIS A 343 -4.81 -37.88 -5.20
C HIS A 343 -4.67 -39.16 -6.03
#